data_AF-A0A6G3Q9J4-F1
#
_entry.id   AF-A0A6G3Q9J4-F1
#
_cell.length_a   1.000
_cell.length_b   1.000
_cell.length_c   1.000
_cell.angle_alpha   90.00
_cell.angle_beta   90.00
_cell.angle_gamma   90.00
#
_symmetry.space_group_name_H-M   'P 1'
#
loop_
_entity.id
_entity.type
_entity.pdbx_description
1 polymer ?
#
loop_
_entity_poly.entity_id
_entity_poly.type
_entity_poly.pdbx_seq_one_letter_code
_entity_poly.pdbx_strand_id
1 'polypeptide(L)' 'MSMQPREPGEIPVETVRVARAAFPKGSLAIRVRDELGVLFADEQFVGLFPVRGKPAWSPGRLAMVLVL' A
#
# COMPACT_ATOMS: atom_id res chain seq x y z
N MET A 1 14.29 -8.34 -9.83
CA MET A 1 13.36 -7.19 -9.70
C MET A 1 14.12 -6.09 -8.98
N SER A 2 14.01 -4.82 -9.37
CA SER A 2 14.58 -3.67 -8.64
C SER A 2 13.46 -2.91 -7.94
N MET A 3 13.75 -2.39 -6.75
CA MET A 3 12.79 -1.57 -6.03
C MET A 3 12.95 -0.11 -6.46
N GLN A 4 11.82 0.50 -6.84
CA GLN A 4 11.74 1.91 -7.20
C GLN A 4 10.74 2.55 -6.24
N PRO A 5 11.19 3.34 -5.25
CA PRO A 5 10.30 3.96 -4.29
C PRO A 5 9.30 4.83 -5.02
N ARG A 6 8.03 4.60 -4.71
CA ARG A 6 6.93 5.40 -5.23
C ARG A 6 6.17 5.93 -4.05
N GLU A 7 5.88 7.21 -4.09
CA GLU A 7 4.95 7.76 -3.13
C GLU A 7 3.63 6.99 -3.20
N PRO A 8 3.02 6.70 -2.04
CA PRO A 8 1.72 6.06 -1.99
C PRO A 8 0.71 6.96 -2.73
N GLY A 9 0.40 6.60 -3.98
CA GLY A 9 -0.55 7.34 -4.78
C GLY A 9 -1.89 7.52 -4.05
N GLU A 10 -2.55 8.65 -4.32
CA GLU A 10 -3.88 8.93 -3.80
C GLU A 10 -4.85 7.82 -4.23
N ILE A 11 -5.76 7.46 -3.31
CA ILE A 11 -6.81 6.50 -3.63
C ILE A 11 -7.85 7.25 -4.46
N PRO A 12 -8.18 6.78 -5.68
CA PRO A 12 -9.20 7.43 -6.49
C PRO A 12 -10.53 7.56 -5.73
N VAL A 13 -11.19 8.70 -5.87
CA VAL A 13 -12.48 9.00 -5.20
C VAL A 13 -13.51 7.89 -5.43
N GLU A 14 -13.55 7.35 -6.65
CA GLU A 14 -14.45 6.27 -7.01
C GLU A 14 -14.15 4.96 -6.27
N THR A 15 -12.87 4.64 -6.04
CA THR A 15 -12.47 3.48 -5.23
C THR A 15 -12.92 3.66 -3.78
N VAL A 16 -12.78 4.87 -3.21
CA VAL A 16 -13.28 5.19 -1.88
C VAL A 16 -14.80 4.97 -1.81
N ARG A 17 -15.55 5.51 -2.79
CA ARG A 17 -17.01 5.40 -2.85
C ARG A 17 -17.47 3.95 -2.88
N VAL A 18 -16.90 3.15 -3.78
CA VAL A 18 -17.24 1.72 -3.92
C VAL A 18 -16.84 0.94 -2.66
N ALA A 19 -15.65 1.19 -2.10
CA ALA A 19 -15.21 0.51 -0.88
C ALA A 19 -16.13 0.78 0.32
N ARG A 20 -16.57 2.02 0.51
CA ARG A 20 -17.53 2.37 1.58
C ARG A 20 -18.91 1.74 1.36
N ALA A 21 -19.37 1.67 0.11
CA ALA A 21 -20.63 1.01 -0.21
C ALA A 21 -20.57 -0.52 -0.01
N ALA A 22 -19.46 -1.15 -0.40
CA ALA A 22 -19.24 -2.59 -0.24
C ALA A 22 -18.98 -3.00 1.22
N PHE A 23 -18.38 -2.11 2.02
CA PHE A 23 -18.12 -2.31 3.44
C PHE A 23 -18.76 -1.19 4.28
N PRO A 24 -20.09 -1.18 4.50
CA PRO A 24 -20.79 -0.10 5.19
C PRO A 24 -20.36 0.10 6.65
N LYS A 25 -19.88 -0.96 7.31
CA LYS A 25 -19.32 -0.91 8.67
C LYS A 25 -17.79 -0.69 8.68
N GLY A 26 -17.21 -0.44 7.51
CA GLY A 26 -15.77 -0.48 7.27
C GLY A 26 -15.20 -1.89 7.25
N SER A 27 -13.89 -1.97 7.02
CA SER A 27 -13.08 -3.18 7.20
C SER A 27 -11.83 -2.80 8.01
N LEU A 28 -11.09 -3.79 8.52
CA LEU A 28 -9.83 -3.52 9.21
C LEU A 28 -8.85 -2.77 8.29
N ALA A 29 -8.71 -3.20 7.04
CA ALA A 29 -7.88 -2.55 6.03
C ALA A 29 -8.26 -1.08 5.80
N ILE A 30 -9.57 -0.78 5.71
CA ILE A 30 -10.06 0.59 5.54
C ILE A 30 -9.73 1.45 6.77
N ARG A 31 -10.01 0.95 7.99
CA ARG A 31 -9.73 1.70 9.22
C ARG A 31 -8.24 1.95 9.41
N VAL A 32 -7.41 0.95 9.18
CA VAL A 32 -5.94 1.11 9.23
C VAL A 32 -5.50 2.20 8.26
N ARG A 33 -6.02 2.20 7.03
CA ARG A 33 -5.66 3.22 6.04
C ARG A 33 -6.17 4.62 6.41
N ASP A 34 -7.38 4.74 6.96
CA ASP A 34 -7.97 6.02 7.34
C ASP A 34 -7.30 6.65 8.57
N GLU A 35 -7.02 5.83 9.59
CA GLU A 35 -6.54 6.31 10.89
C GLU A 35 -5.02 6.38 10.98
N LEU A 36 -4.31 5.43 10.33
CA LEU A 36 -2.86 5.31 10.43
C LEU A 36 -2.13 5.65 9.13
N GLY A 37 -2.86 5.84 8.03
CA GLY A 37 -2.28 6.17 6.74
C GLY A 37 -1.42 5.04 6.17
N VAL A 38 -0.19 5.38 5.75
CA VAL A 38 0.76 4.43 5.16
C VAL A 38 1.72 3.96 6.24
N LEU A 39 1.53 2.73 6.72
CA LEU A 39 2.36 2.14 7.79
C LEU A 39 3.73 1.67 7.31
N PHE A 40 3.81 1.15 6.09
CA PHE A 40 5.04 0.62 5.51
C PHE A 40 5.38 1.43 4.27
N ALA A 41 6.44 2.23 4.38
CA ALA A 41 6.98 3.00 3.29
C ALA A 41 7.90 2.11 2.45
N ASP A 42 7.84 2.29 1.15
CA ASP A 42 8.54 1.48 0.17
C ASP A 42 10.08 1.64 0.34
N GLU A 43 10.52 2.83 0.76
CA GLU A 43 11.89 3.21 1.10
C GLU A 43 12.52 2.30 2.17
N GLN A 44 11.72 1.81 3.11
CA GLN A 44 12.20 0.92 4.19
C GLN A 44 12.72 -0.43 3.64
N PHE A 45 12.35 -0.79 2.41
CA PHE A 45 12.71 -2.06 1.78
C PHE A 45 13.80 -1.92 0.71
N VAL A 46 14.26 -0.71 0.38
CA VAL A 46 15.22 -0.47 -0.73
C VAL A 46 16.46 -1.36 -0.62
N GLY A 47 17.00 -1.52 0.59
CA GLY A 47 18.19 -2.34 0.84
C GLY A 47 18.01 -3.84 0.60
N LEU A 48 16.76 -4.32 0.46
CA LEU A 48 16.44 -5.72 0.22
C LEU A 48 16.36 -6.07 -1.27
N PHE A 49 16.45 -5.08 -2.16
CA PHE A 49 16.35 -5.27 -3.61
C PHE A 49 17.62 -4.82 -4.33
N PRO A 50 18.01 -5.51 -5.42
CA PRO A 50 19.12 -5.07 -6.24
C PRO A 50 18.80 -3.75 -6.96
N VAL A 51 19.83 -2.93 -7.16
CA VAL A 51 19.73 -1.60 -7.82
C VAL A 51 19.20 -1.70 -9.25
N ARG A 52 19.45 -2.82 -9.96
CA ARG A 52 19.07 -3.03 -11.36
C ARG A 52 18.13 -4.24 -11.51
N GLY A 53 17.20 -4.13 -12.47
CA GLY A 53 16.25 -5.18 -12.83
C GLY A 53 14.84 -4.63 -13.10
N LYS A 54 13.91 -5.52 -13.48
CA LYS A 54 12.49 -5.14 -13.69
C LYS A 54 11.88 -4.52 -12.42
N PRO A 55 11.08 -3.44 -12.50
CA PRO A 55 10.48 -2.82 -11.32
C PRO A 55 9.66 -3.82 -10.49
N ALA A 56 9.86 -3.79 -9.18
CA ALA A 56 9.10 -4.57 -8.23
C ALA A 56 7.70 -3.96 -8.00
N TRP A 57 6.77 -4.80 -7.53
CA TRP A 57 5.59 -4.30 -6.84
C TRP A 57 5.99 -3.67 -5.52
N SER A 58 5.17 -2.73 -5.02
CA SER A 58 5.42 -2.06 -3.73
C SER A 58 5.54 -3.08 -2.59
N PRO A 59 6.74 -3.27 -2.00
CA PRO A 59 6.91 -4.16 -0.87
C PRO A 59 6.17 -3.65 0.38
N GLY A 60 6.01 -2.34 0.55
CA GLY A 60 5.23 -1.77 1.66
C GLY A 60 3.75 -2.15 1.59
N ARG A 61 3.15 -2.13 0.39
CA ARG A 61 1.77 -2.63 0.18
C ARG A 61 1.67 -4.13 0.43
N LEU A 62 2.65 -4.92 0.00
CA LEU A 62 2.65 -6.36 0.26
C LEU A 62 2.75 -6.65 1.77
N ALA A 63 3.62 -5.94 2.49
CA ALA A 63 3.74 -6.05 3.95
C ALA A 63 2.41 -5.74 4.65
N MET A 64 1.69 -4.70 4.21
CA MET A 64 0.35 -4.39 4.73
C MET A 64 -0.63 -5.56 4.55
N VAL A 65 -0.64 -6.21 3.38
CA VAL A 65 -1.51 -7.37 3.13
C VAL A 65 -1.14 -8.57 4.00
N LEU A 66 0.14 -8.74 4.32
CA LEU A 66 0.59 -9.89 5.13
C LEU A 66 0.25 -9.75 6.62
N VAL A 67 0.11 -8.52 7.14
CA VAL A 67 -0.20 -8.28 8.57
C VAL A 67 -1.69 -8.14 8.86
N LEU A 68 -2.52 -7.98 7.82
CA LEU A 68 -3.98 -7.87 7.91
C LEU A 68 -4.66 -9.22 7.70
#